data_AF-A0A948WKT9-F1
#
_entry.id   AF-A0A948WKT9-F1
#
_cell.length_a   1.000
_cell.length_b   1.000
_cell.length_c   1.000
_cell.angle_alpha   90.00
_cell.angle_beta   90.00
_cell.angle_gamma   90.00
#
_symmetry.space_group_name_H-M   'P 1'
#
loop_
_entity.id
_entity.type
_entity.pdbx_description
1 polymer ?
#
loop_
_entity_poly.entity_id
_entity_poly.type
_entity_poly.pdbx_seq_one_letter_code
_entity_poly.pdbx_strand_id
1 'polypeptide(L)'
;MTAAPVFDKGLANTIAAETQCSFIDGAKGILEYVGYDIDALARNASFEEVVFLLWNRRLPTRAELSALEAELRAEYDLPPAMWDMVRAVPRTAHPMHMLRTLVSALGMHDPEADDNTAEANRRKSLRMLAKTPTIVAAFDRHRKGKPMVRPDASVNLATNFLWMLNGARPTDAVARALDVCLVLHADHGLNASTFAA
;
A
#
# COMPACT_ATOMS: atom_id res chain seq x y z
N MET A 1 -12.11 46.04 -5.25
CA MET A 1 -12.37 45.42 -3.93
C MET A 1 -12.22 43.93 -4.12
N THR A 2 -11.25 43.30 -3.44
CA THR A 2 -11.12 41.84 -3.42
C THR A 2 -12.23 41.26 -2.54
N ALA A 3 -12.86 40.18 -2.98
CA ALA A 3 -13.88 39.50 -2.20
C ALA A 3 -13.30 39.05 -0.85
N ALA A 4 -14.13 39.08 0.20
CA ALA A 4 -13.74 38.55 1.51
C ALA A 4 -13.40 37.06 1.38
N PRO A 5 -12.37 36.56 2.09
CA PRO A 5 -12.01 35.14 2.06
C PRO A 5 -13.19 34.29 2.55
N VAL A 6 -13.47 33.20 1.84
CA VAL A 6 -14.50 32.22 2.19
C VAL A 6 -13.91 31.21 3.16
N PHE A 7 -14.62 30.93 4.25
CA PHE A 7 -14.23 29.92 5.24
C PHE A 7 -15.04 28.64 5.05
N ASP A 8 -14.39 27.59 4.56
CA ASP A 8 -14.99 26.26 4.39
C ASP A 8 -14.49 25.30 5.48
N LYS A 9 -15.36 25.00 6.44
CA LYS A 9 -15.04 24.05 7.52
C LYS A 9 -14.72 22.67 6.93
N GLY A 10 -13.52 22.16 7.23
CA GLY A 10 -13.07 20.85 6.76
C GLY A 10 -12.75 20.79 5.26
N LEU A 11 -12.60 21.94 4.59
CA LEU A 11 -12.27 22.04 3.16
C LEU A 11 -13.31 21.41 2.21
N ALA A 12 -14.55 21.21 2.65
CA ALA A 12 -15.57 20.45 1.92
C ALA A 12 -15.85 20.95 0.49
N ASN A 13 -15.68 22.25 0.23
CA ASN A 13 -15.88 22.86 -1.09
C ASN A 13 -14.61 23.53 -1.63
N THR A 14 -13.46 23.27 -1.01
CA THR A 14 -12.20 23.89 -1.38
C THR A 14 -11.43 22.96 -2.32
N ILE A 15 -11.18 23.44 -3.55
CA ILE A 15 -10.27 22.76 -4.47
C ILE A 15 -8.84 22.97 -3.95
N ALA A 16 -8.26 21.93 -3.36
CA ALA A 16 -6.97 22.03 -2.69
C ALA A 16 -5.77 21.68 -3.59
N ALA A 17 -5.96 20.86 -4.62
CA ALA A 17 -4.90 20.46 -5.55
C ALA A 17 -5.47 19.97 -6.90
N GLU A 18 -4.62 19.97 -7.92
CA GLU A 18 -4.85 19.28 -9.18
C GLU A 18 -4.17 17.90 -9.14
N THR A 19 -4.81 16.86 -9.69
CA THR A 19 -4.28 15.50 -9.71
C THR A 19 -4.67 14.75 -10.98
N GLN A 20 -3.87 13.74 -11.33
CA GLN A 20 -4.11 12.80 -12.43
C GLN A 20 -4.26 11.35 -11.94
N CYS A 21 -4.27 11.13 -10.62
CA CYS A 21 -4.28 9.78 -10.05
C CYS A 21 -5.67 9.13 -10.09
N SER A 22 -6.70 9.85 -9.65
CA SER A 22 -8.07 9.34 -9.60
C SER A 22 -9.12 10.41 -9.85
N PHE A 23 -10.29 9.96 -10.28
CA PHE A 23 -11.50 10.77 -10.43
C PHE A 23 -12.67 10.11 -9.69
N ILE A 24 -13.47 10.92 -9.01
CA ILE A 24 -14.60 10.46 -8.20
C ILE A 24 -15.82 11.34 -8.50
N ASP A 25 -16.90 10.72 -8.96
CA ASP A 25 -18.24 11.34 -9.00
C ASP A 25 -19.15 10.56 -8.04
N GLY A 26 -19.19 11.00 -6.78
CA GLY A 26 -19.94 10.33 -5.72
C GLY A 26 -21.46 10.32 -5.95
N ALA A 27 -22.00 11.26 -6.73
CA ALA A 27 -23.42 11.30 -7.06
C ALA A 27 -23.79 10.20 -8.08
N LYS A 28 -22.86 9.86 -8.98
CA LYS A 28 -23.03 8.79 -9.97
C LYS A 28 -22.40 7.46 -9.56
N GLY A 29 -21.67 7.43 -8.44
CA GLY A 29 -20.94 6.26 -7.97
C GLY A 29 -19.75 5.88 -8.87
N ILE A 30 -19.11 6.87 -9.50
CA ILE A 30 -17.97 6.63 -10.39
C ILE A 30 -16.68 6.78 -9.58
N LEU A 31 -15.78 5.80 -9.73
CA LEU A 31 -14.40 5.87 -9.30
C LEU A 31 -13.52 5.38 -10.47
N GLU A 32 -12.54 6.19 -10.82
CA GLU A 32 -11.56 5.87 -11.87
C GLU A 32 -10.15 6.06 -11.35
N TYR A 33 -9.22 5.20 -11.77
CA TYR A 33 -7.78 5.41 -11.60
C TYR A 33 -7.16 5.73 -12.96
N VAL A 34 -6.58 6.94 -13.08
CA VAL A 34 -5.93 7.40 -14.32
C VAL A 34 -6.84 7.22 -15.55
N GLY A 35 -8.15 7.46 -15.38
CA GLY A 35 -9.17 7.31 -16.44
C GLY A 35 -9.66 5.89 -16.70
N TYR A 36 -9.20 4.88 -15.94
CA TYR A 36 -9.74 3.52 -16.00
C TYR A 36 -10.79 3.31 -14.91
N ASP A 37 -11.96 2.82 -15.32
CA ASP A 37 -13.05 2.46 -14.42
C ASP A 37 -12.62 1.41 -13.37
N ILE A 38 -12.97 1.62 -12.11
CA ILE A 38 -12.55 0.76 -11.01
C ILE A 38 -13.10 -0.67 -11.13
N ASP A 39 -14.29 -0.88 -11.68
CA ASP A 39 -14.87 -2.22 -11.88
C ASP A 39 -14.06 -2.98 -12.94
N ALA A 40 -13.60 -2.27 -13.98
CA ALA A 40 -12.75 -2.86 -15.00
C ALA A 40 -11.40 -3.29 -14.42
N LEU A 41 -10.78 -2.45 -13.58
CA LEU A 41 -9.52 -2.79 -12.91
C LEU A 41 -9.70 -3.95 -11.92
N ALA A 42 -10.73 -3.92 -11.08
CA ALA A 42 -11.04 -4.99 -10.13
C ALA A 42 -11.27 -6.35 -10.81
N ARG A 43 -11.85 -6.38 -12.01
CA ARG A 43 -12.12 -7.63 -12.74
C ARG A 43 -10.92 -8.14 -13.52
N ASN A 44 -10.07 -7.26 -14.04
CA ASN A 44 -9.11 -7.62 -15.08
C ASN A 44 -7.64 -7.35 -14.73
N ALA A 45 -7.36 -6.47 -13.77
CA ALA A 45 -5.99 -6.16 -13.36
C ALA A 45 -5.59 -6.94 -12.10
N SER A 46 -4.29 -7.10 -11.88
CA SER A 46 -3.71 -7.40 -10.57
C SER A 46 -3.45 -6.13 -9.78
N PHE A 47 -3.23 -6.28 -8.47
CA PHE A 47 -2.82 -5.16 -7.64
C PHE A 47 -1.48 -4.55 -8.10
N GLU A 48 -0.51 -5.36 -8.52
CA GLU A 48 0.78 -4.85 -9.02
C GLU A 48 0.64 -4.04 -10.32
N GLU A 49 -0.29 -4.40 -11.22
CA GLU A 49 -0.62 -3.60 -12.40
C GLU A 49 -1.21 -2.24 -12.01
N VAL A 50 -2.08 -2.20 -11.00
CA VAL A 50 -2.69 -0.96 -10.48
C VAL A 50 -1.65 -0.08 -9.78
N VAL A 51 -0.74 -0.68 -9.01
CA VAL A 51 0.41 0.03 -8.44
C VAL A 51 1.22 0.68 -9.56
N PHE A 52 1.57 -0.07 -10.60
CA PHE A 52 2.28 0.49 -11.75
C PHE A 52 1.48 1.62 -12.42
N LEU A 53 0.17 1.43 -12.62
CA LEU A 53 -0.72 2.41 -13.23
C LEU A 53 -0.71 3.75 -12.49
N LEU A 54 -0.98 3.74 -11.18
CA LEU A 54 -1.05 4.96 -10.37
C LEU A 54 0.29 5.71 -10.37
N TRP A 55 1.36 4.95 -10.38
CA TRP A 55 2.71 5.44 -10.33
C TRP A 55 3.24 6.01 -11.65
N ASN A 56 2.86 5.43 -12.77
CA ASN A 56 3.39 5.77 -14.10
C ASN A 56 2.35 6.45 -15.01
N ARG A 57 1.10 6.55 -14.53
CA ARG A 57 -0.05 7.11 -15.25
C ARG A 57 -0.37 6.39 -16.57
N ARG A 58 -0.03 5.10 -16.63
CA ARG A 58 -0.36 4.17 -17.73
C ARG A 58 -0.20 2.73 -17.26
N LEU A 59 -0.88 1.80 -17.93
CA LEU A 59 -0.67 0.37 -17.67
C LEU A 59 0.74 -0.09 -18.09
N PRO A 60 1.29 -1.11 -17.41
CA PRO A 60 2.60 -1.65 -17.73
C PRO A 60 2.57 -2.51 -19.00
N THR A 61 3.71 -2.57 -19.69
CA THR A 61 4.01 -3.71 -20.57
C THR A 61 4.36 -4.94 -19.72
N ARG A 62 4.35 -6.14 -20.32
CA ARG A 62 4.73 -7.38 -19.61
C ARG A 62 6.12 -7.30 -18.98
N ALA A 63 7.10 -6.73 -19.69
CA ALA A 63 8.47 -6.62 -19.20
C ALA A 63 8.56 -5.69 -17.97
N GLU A 64 7.84 -4.57 -18.01
CA GLU A 64 7.80 -3.61 -16.90
C GLU A 64 7.09 -4.19 -15.68
N LEU A 65 5.99 -4.93 -15.88
CA LEU A 65 5.30 -5.60 -14.79
C LEU A 65 6.21 -6.66 -14.14
N SER A 66 6.88 -7.50 -14.94
CA SER A 66 7.81 -8.49 -14.40
C SER A 66 8.98 -7.86 -13.64
N ALA A 67 9.48 -6.70 -14.09
CA ALA A 67 10.52 -5.97 -13.38
C ALA A 67 10.01 -5.44 -12.02
N LEU A 68 8.84 -4.78 -12.00
CA LEU A 68 8.22 -4.29 -10.77
C LEU A 68 7.95 -5.42 -9.77
N GLU A 69 7.40 -6.55 -10.23
CA GLU A 69 7.15 -7.70 -9.38
C GLU A 69 8.44 -8.26 -8.78
N ALA A 70 9.52 -8.34 -9.56
CA ALA A 70 10.82 -8.81 -9.07
C ALA A 70 11.40 -7.87 -8.01
N GLU A 71 11.34 -6.56 -8.24
CA GLU A 71 11.76 -5.54 -7.28
C GLU A 71 10.94 -5.62 -5.98
N LEU A 72 9.61 -5.72 -6.07
CA LEU A 72 8.74 -5.88 -4.91
C LEU A 72 9.06 -7.14 -4.10
N ARG A 73 9.18 -8.29 -4.78
CA ARG A 73 9.47 -9.58 -4.13
C ARG A 73 10.82 -9.60 -3.44
N ALA A 74 11.83 -8.93 -4.01
CA ALA A 74 13.14 -8.77 -3.38
C ALA A 74 13.06 -8.00 -2.05
N GLU A 75 12.05 -7.15 -1.88
CA GLU A 75 11.86 -6.29 -0.71
C GLU A 75 10.82 -6.82 0.30
N TYR A 76 10.24 -8.01 0.12
CA TYR A 76 9.23 -8.53 1.05
C TYR A 76 9.74 -8.76 2.48
N ASP A 77 11.01 -9.15 2.66
CA ASP A 77 11.54 -9.46 3.98
C ASP A 77 11.94 -8.21 4.77
N LEU A 78 11.91 -8.33 6.09
CA LEU A 78 12.31 -7.26 6.99
C LEU A 78 13.77 -7.43 7.43
N PRO A 79 14.49 -6.32 7.68
CA PRO A 79 15.75 -6.37 8.40
C PRO A 79 15.62 -7.15 9.72
N PRO A 80 16.66 -7.88 10.18
CA PRO A 80 16.58 -8.66 11.42
C PRO A 80 16.09 -7.88 12.64
N ALA A 81 16.57 -6.63 12.81
CA ALA A 81 16.15 -5.75 13.88
C ALA A 81 14.64 -5.44 13.87
N MET A 82 14.03 -5.37 12.69
CA MET A 82 12.58 -5.15 12.57
C MET A 82 11.77 -6.37 13.02
N TRP A 83 12.26 -7.59 12.76
CA TRP A 83 11.66 -8.81 13.32
C TRP A 83 11.72 -8.83 14.86
N ASP A 84 12.81 -8.34 15.44
CA ASP A 84 12.93 -8.17 16.89
C ASP A 84 11.98 -7.11 17.44
N MET A 85 11.84 -5.98 16.74
CA MET A 85 10.88 -4.95 17.12
C MET A 85 9.45 -5.47 17.12
N VAL A 86 9.03 -6.26 16.10
CA VAL A 86 7.70 -6.90 16.09
C VAL A 86 7.49 -7.76 17.33
N ARG A 87 8.50 -8.56 17.74
CA ARG A 87 8.43 -9.39 18.95
C ARG A 87 8.32 -8.58 20.24
N ALA A 88 8.94 -7.41 20.27
CA ALA A 88 8.92 -6.51 21.42
C ALA A 88 7.58 -5.76 21.57
N VAL A 89 6.77 -5.65 20.52
CA VAL A 89 5.45 -5.00 20.62
C VAL A 89 4.54 -5.78 21.58
N PRO A 90 3.86 -5.11 22.54
CA PRO A 90 2.87 -5.76 23.38
C PRO A 90 1.78 -6.43 22.55
N ARG A 91 1.44 -7.69 22.85
CA ARG A 91 0.40 -8.44 22.12
C ARG A 91 -0.99 -7.78 22.16
N THR A 92 -1.25 -6.97 23.19
CA THR A 92 -2.49 -6.21 23.38
C THR A 92 -2.50 -4.87 22.64
N ALA A 93 -1.40 -4.46 22.01
CA ALA A 93 -1.33 -3.19 21.31
C ALA A 93 -2.37 -3.11 20.19
N HIS A 94 -2.94 -1.92 20.02
CA HIS A 94 -3.82 -1.63 18.89
C HIS A 94 -3.02 -1.75 17.58
N PRO A 95 -3.50 -2.49 16.57
CA PRO A 95 -2.75 -2.72 15.33
C PRO A 95 -2.26 -1.44 14.66
N MET A 96 -3.05 -0.36 14.67
CA MET A 96 -2.64 0.91 14.08
C MET A 96 -1.52 1.63 14.85
N HIS A 97 -1.43 1.44 16.18
CA HIS A 97 -0.31 2.00 16.95
C HIS A 97 0.99 1.28 16.57
N MET A 98 0.93 -0.06 16.49
CA MET A 98 2.03 -0.88 16.02
C MET A 98 2.46 -0.49 14.61
N LEU A 99 1.50 -0.40 13.68
CA LEU A 99 1.78 -0.13 12.27
C LEU A 99 2.48 1.22 12.10
N ARG A 100 1.95 2.29 12.71
CA ARG A 100 2.58 3.62 12.67
C ARG A 100 4.01 3.57 13.20
N THR A 101 4.23 2.92 14.34
CA THR A 101 5.57 2.84 14.97
C THR A 101 6.55 2.05 14.12
N LEU A 102 6.16 0.89 13.59
CA LEU A 102 7.07 0.04 12.82
C LEU A 102 7.33 0.58 11.40
N VAL A 103 6.37 1.25 10.78
CA VAL A 103 6.62 1.98 9.53
C VAL A 103 7.59 3.14 9.77
N SER A 104 7.44 3.89 10.86
CA SER A 104 8.41 4.92 11.23
C SER A 104 9.80 4.32 11.50
N ALA A 105 9.88 3.17 12.15
CA ALA A 105 11.14 2.49 12.43
C ALA A 105 11.85 1.95 11.18
N LEU A 106 11.12 1.60 10.11
CA LEU A 106 11.73 1.24 8.83
C LEU A 106 12.63 2.35 8.28
N GLY A 107 12.28 3.63 8.50
CA GLY A 107 13.10 4.76 8.08
C GLY A 107 14.52 4.73 8.68
N MET A 108 14.70 4.19 9.88
CA MET A 108 16.03 4.04 10.50
C MET A 108 16.93 3.02 9.78
N HIS A 109 16.34 2.17 8.94
CA HIS A 109 17.04 1.15 8.16
C HIS A 109 17.18 1.52 6.68
N ASP A 110 16.65 2.67 6.26
CA ASP A 110 16.67 3.12 4.88
C ASP A 110 17.82 4.12 4.67
N PRO A 111 18.84 3.81 3.84
CA PRO A 111 19.94 4.75 3.59
C PRO A 111 19.51 6.02 2.84
N GLU A 112 18.31 6.02 2.25
CA GLU A 112 17.74 7.12 1.48
C GLU A 112 16.59 7.81 2.22
N ALA A 113 16.44 7.56 3.54
CA ALA A 113 15.31 8.06 4.34
C ALA A 113 15.08 9.57 4.15
N ASP A 114 16.16 10.36 4.17
CA ASP A 114 16.12 11.82 4.07
C ASP A 114 16.35 12.34 2.63
N ASP A 115 16.55 11.47 1.64
CA ASP A 115 16.67 11.85 0.23
C ASP A 115 15.27 12.00 -0.39
N ASN A 116 14.91 13.23 -0.77
CA ASN A 116 13.61 13.57 -1.33
C ASN A 116 13.59 13.73 -2.85
N THR A 117 14.62 13.23 -3.55
CA THR A 117 14.59 13.11 -5.02
C THR A 117 13.45 12.19 -5.46
N ALA A 118 12.94 12.39 -6.68
CA ALA A 118 11.84 11.58 -7.20
C ALA A 118 12.22 10.09 -7.28
N GLU A 119 13.48 9.82 -7.62
CA GLU A 119 14.05 8.48 -7.74
C GLU A 119 14.23 7.81 -6.37
N ALA A 120 14.69 8.54 -5.35
CA ALA A 120 14.78 8.01 -3.99
C ALA A 120 13.38 7.76 -3.41
N ASN A 121 12.46 8.70 -3.59
CA ASN A 121 11.06 8.52 -3.17
C ASN A 121 10.42 7.30 -3.84
N ARG A 122 10.71 7.06 -5.12
CA ARG A 122 10.26 5.88 -5.83
C ARG A 122 10.71 4.58 -5.17
N ARG A 123 12.00 4.48 -4.85
CA ARG A 123 12.58 3.30 -4.17
C ARG A 123 12.05 3.16 -2.75
N LYS A 124 11.87 4.26 -2.01
CA LYS A 124 11.25 4.27 -0.67
C LYS A 124 9.81 3.76 -0.71
N SER A 125 8.99 4.26 -1.64
CA SER A 125 7.61 3.80 -1.82
C SER A 125 7.53 2.31 -2.13
N LEU A 126 8.42 1.79 -2.98
CA LEU A 126 8.50 0.35 -3.28
C LEU A 126 8.84 -0.48 -2.04
N ARG A 127 9.86 -0.07 -1.27
CA ARG A 127 10.25 -0.74 -0.03
C ARG A 127 9.15 -0.72 1.02
N MET A 128 8.47 0.42 1.19
CA MET A 128 7.34 0.55 2.10
C MET A 128 6.17 -0.34 1.68
N LEU A 129 5.80 -0.35 0.40
CA LEU A 129 4.73 -1.19 -0.15
C LEU A 129 5.03 -2.67 0.07
N ALA A 130 6.26 -3.11 -0.21
CA ALA A 130 6.69 -4.49 -0.08
C ALA A 130 6.76 -4.98 1.38
N LYS A 131 7.24 -4.15 2.31
CA LYS A 131 7.48 -4.54 3.71
C LYS A 131 6.28 -4.39 4.63
N THR A 132 5.33 -3.51 4.31
CA THR A 132 4.14 -3.26 5.14
C THR A 132 3.29 -4.51 5.36
N PRO A 133 2.99 -5.34 4.35
CA PRO A 133 2.27 -6.60 4.54
C PRO A 133 2.97 -7.55 5.51
N THR A 134 4.30 -7.64 5.45
CA THR A 134 5.11 -8.49 6.36
C THR A 134 5.01 -8.01 7.81
N ILE A 135 5.05 -6.68 8.06
CA ILE A 135 4.84 -6.10 9.39
C ILE A 135 3.47 -6.49 9.94
N VAL A 136 2.41 -6.31 9.14
CA VAL A 136 1.03 -6.58 9.56
C VAL A 136 0.84 -8.07 9.86
N ALA A 137 1.27 -8.95 8.97
CA ALA A 137 1.13 -10.40 9.15
C ALA A 137 1.96 -10.93 10.33
N ALA A 138 3.20 -10.45 10.49
CA ALA A 138 4.06 -10.81 11.60
C ALA A 138 3.45 -10.43 12.95
N PHE A 139 2.94 -9.20 13.07
CA PHE A 139 2.29 -8.74 14.29
C PHE A 139 1.00 -9.50 14.60
N ASP A 140 0.14 -9.77 13.60
CA ASP A 140 -1.09 -10.55 13.80
C ASP A 140 -0.80 -11.95 14.37
N ARG A 141 0.28 -12.59 13.90
CA ARG A 141 0.70 -13.88 14.43
C ARG A 141 1.26 -13.77 15.83
N HIS A 142 2.12 -12.79 16.08
CA HIS A 142 2.67 -12.51 17.40
C HIS A 142 1.58 -12.26 18.45
N ARG A 143 0.60 -11.41 18.16
CA ARG A 143 -0.53 -11.13 19.08
C ARG A 143 -1.39 -12.37 19.34
N LYS A 144 -1.48 -13.30 18.39
CA LYS A 144 -2.19 -14.59 18.52
C LYS A 144 -1.32 -15.70 19.14
N GLY A 145 -0.08 -15.40 19.52
CA GLY A 145 0.85 -16.41 20.06
C GLY A 145 1.31 -17.46 19.04
N LYS A 146 1.14 -17.19 17.74
CA LYS A 146 1.55 -18.08 16.65
C LYS A 146 2.99 -17.74 16.21
N PRO A 147 3.79 -18.73 15.79
CA PRO A 147 5.11 -18.46 15.20
C PRO A 147 4.98 -17.59 13.96
N MET A 148 5.76 -16.52 13.85
CA MET A 148 5.79 -15.66 12.65
C MET A 148 6.29 -16.44 11.43
N VAL A 149 5.79 -16.09 10.25
CA VAL A 149 6.09 -16.78 8.98
C VAL A 149 6.85 -15.81 8.09
N ARG A 150 7.93 -16.27 7.46
CA ARG A 150 8.73 -15.48 6.51
C ARG A 150 8.02 -15.37 5.17
N PRO A 151 8.23 -14.27 4.42
CA PRO A 151 7.63 -14.09 3.11
C PRO A 151 8.07 -15.17 2.12
N ASP A 152 7.19 -15.48 1.17
CA ASP A 152 7.47 -16.32 0.01
C ASP A 152 7.64 -15.41 -1.23
N ALA A 153 8.88 -15.27 -1.69
CA ALA A 153 9.22 -14.45 -2.86
C ALA A 153 8.85 -15.09 -4.21
N SER A 154 8.25 -16.29 -4.22
CA SER A 154 7.79 -16.95 -5.46
C SER A 154 6.37 -16.57 -5.89
N VAL A 155 5.65 -15.83 -5.05
CA VAL A 155 4.24 -15.46 -5.28
C VAL A 155 4.03 -13.95 -5.28
N ASN A 156 2.86 -13.49 -5.73
CA ASN A 156 2.46 -12.08 -5.72
C ASN A 156 2.14 -11.57 -4.30
N LEU A 157 1.95 -10.25 -4.16
CA LEU A 157 1.86 -9.58 -2.86
C LEU A 157 0.64 -10.05 -2.06
N ALA A 158 -0.52 -10.20 -2.71
CA ALA A 158 -1.74 -10.68 -2.07
C ALA A 158 -1.58 -12.12 -1.53
N THR A 159 -1.04 -13.02 -2.36
CA THR A 159 -0.81 -14.42 -1.98
C THR A 159 0.23 -14.52 -0.86
N ASN A 160 1.33 -13.76 -0.97
CA ASN A 160 2.38 -13.71 0.04
C ASN A 160 1.81 -13.21 1.39
N PHE A 161 0.99 -12.16 1.38
CA PHE A 161 0.36 -11.65 2.60
C PHE A 161 -0.50 -12.71 3.30
N LEU A 162 -1.37 -13.42 2.56
CA LEU A 162 -2.21 -14.47 3.11
C LEU A 162 -1.41 -15.68 3.59
N TRP A 163 -0.35 -16.04 2.86
CA TRP A 163 0.62 -17.05 3.27
C TRP A 163 1.24 -16.69 4.63
N MET A 164 1.77 -15.48 4.77
CA MET A 164 2.39 -15.02 6.01
C MET A 164 1.37 -14.92 7.14
N LEU A 165 0.17 -14.43 6.88
CA LEU A 165 -0.89 -14.24 7.88
C LEU A 165 -1.35 -15.58 8.46
N ASN A 166 -1.65 -16.54 7.57
CA ASN A 166 -2.27 -17.81 7.96
C ASN A 166 -1.25 -18.91 8.26
N GLY A 167 -0.05 -18.85 7.67
CA GLY A 167 0.95 -19.91 7.71
C GLY A 167 0.62 -21.10 6.82
N ALA A 168 -0.26 -20.88 5.84
CA ALA A 168 -0.69 -21.86 4.85
C ALA A 168 -0.99 -21.13 3.54
N ARG A 169 -0.74 -21.78 2.39
CA ARG A 169 -1.03 -21.18 1.09
C ARG A 169 -2.55 -21.00 0.94
N PRO A 170 -3.02 -19.81 0.53
CA PRO A 170 -4.44 -19.60 0.24
C PRO A 170 -4.86 -20.40 -0.99
N THR A 171 -6.16 -20.61 -1.15
CA THR A 171 -6.72 -21.03 -2.44
C THR A 171 -6.70 -19.86 -3.42
N ASP A 172 -6.74 -20.15 -4.72
CA ASP A 172 -6.73 -19.13 -5.77
C ASP A 172 -7.88 -18.12 -5.62
N ALA A 173 -9.06 -18.60 -5.20
CA ALA A 173 -10.22 -17.73 -4.96
C ALA A 173 -9.97 -16.73 -3.81
N VAL A 174 -9.33 -17.16 -2.72
CA VAL A 174 -9.04 -16.28 -1.58
C VAL A 174 -7.91 -15.31 -1.92
N ALA A 175 -6.88 -15.78 -2.64
CA ALA A 175 -5.82 -14.92 -3.14
C ALA A 175 -6.36 -13.83 -4.08
N ARG A 176 -7.22 -14.20 -5.04
CA ARG A 176 -7.86 -13.25 -5.94
C ARG A 176 -8.79 -12.29 -5.21
N ALA A 177 -9.56 -12.76 -4.23
CA ALA A 177 -10.42 -11.87 -3.45
C ALA A 177 -9.62 -10.78 -2.75
N LEU A 178 -8.48 -11.11 -2.14
CA LEU A 178 -7.62 -10.11 -1.52
C LEU A 178 -6.98 -9.17 -2.56
N ASP A 179 -6.50 -9.70 -3.67
CA ASP A 179 -5.93 -8.91 -4.77
C ASP A 179 -6.92 -7.84 -5.26
N VAL A 180 -8.19 -8.22 -5.45
CA VAL A 180 -9.28 -7.29 -5.77
C VAL A 180 -9.51 -6.27 -4.65
N CYS A 181 -9.54 -6.71 -3.39
CA CYS A 181 -9.66 -5.79 -2.26
C CYS A 181 -8.55 -4.74 -2.24
N LEU A 182 -7.30 -5.12 -2.56
CA LEU A 182 -6.18 -4.20 -2.62
C LEU A 182 -6.33 -3.20 -3.78
N VAL A 183 -6.77 -3.65 -4.95
CA VAL A 183 -7.11 -2.77 -6.08
C VAL A 183 -8.15 -1.73 -5.67
N LEU A 184 -9.24 -2.16 -5.05
CA LEU A 184 -10.34 -1.29 -4.63
C LEU A 184 -9.93 -0.24 -3.56
N HIS A 185 -8.85 -0.49 -2.82
CA HIS A 185 -8.36 0.41 -1.77
C HIS A 185 -7.05 1.13 -2.14
N ALA A 186 -6.60 1.02 -3.39
CA ALA A 186 -5.30 1.53 -3.81
C ALA A 186 -5.23 3.08 -3.77
N ASP A 187 -6.30 3.78 -4.13
CA ASP A 187 -6.40 5.22 -4.04
C ASP A 187 -7.85 5.70 -3.85
N HIS A 188 -8.04 6.88 -3.27
CA HIS A 188 -9.37 7.47 -3.13
C HIS A 188 -9.29 9.01 -3.07
N GLY A 189 -8.55 9.61 -4.01
CA GLY A 189 -8.43 11.05 -4.17
C GLY A 189 -7.84 11.76 -2.95
N LEU A 190 -8.29 13.00 -2.70
CA LEU A 190 -7.86 13.82 -1.56
C LEU A 190 -8.61 13.47 -0.27
N ASN A 191 -8.64 12.18 0.09
CA ASN A 191 -9.11 11.74 1.40
C ASN A 191 -8.16 12.25 2.51
N ALA A 192 -8.62 12.22 3.76
CA ALA A 192 -7.88 12.79 4.89
C ALA A 192 -6.45 12.23 5.06
N SER A 193 -6.22 10.94 4.81
CA SER A 193 -4.89 10.34 4.89
C SER A 193 -3.97 10.81 3.76
N THR A 194 -4.47 10.86 2.52
CA THR A 194 -3.68 11.35 1.38
C THR A 194 -3.40 12.84 1.50
N PHE A 195 -4.34 13.64 2.01
CA PHE A 195 -4.15 15.08 2.22
C PHE A 195 -3.13 15.40 3.33
N ALA A 196 -2.97 14.50 4.31
CA ALA A 196 -2.02 14.66 5.40
C ALA A 196 -0.59 14.21 5.08
N ALA A 197 -0.43 13.32 4.08
CA ALA A 197 0.86 12.78 3.64
C ALA A 197 1.60 13.78 2.75
#